data_AF-A0A0W8J9M3-F1
#
_entry.id   AF-A0A0W8J9M3-F1
#
_cell.length_a   1.000
_cell.length_b   1.000
_cell.length_c   1.000
_cell.angle_alpha   90.00
_cell.angle_beta   90.00
_cell.angle_gamma   90.00
#
_symmetry.space_group_name_H-M   'P 1'
#
loop_
_entity.id
_entity.type
_entity.pdbx_description
1 polymer ?
#
loop_
_entity_poly.entity_id
_entity_poly.type
_entity_poly.pdbx_seq_one_letter_code
_entity_poly.pdbx_strand_id
1 'polypeptide(L)' 'MSNSQSNLDLHLTARGYLIDFLATSTAPSVDQNELREILLFLNNLITFDEINLIKEDVEGI' A
#
# COMPACT_ATOMS: atom_id res chain seq x y z
N MET A 1 -8.24 21.04 9.32
CA MET A 1 -7.02 20.26 8.99
C MET A 1 -7.45 19.27 7.93
N SER A 2 -6.86 19.33 6.74
CA SER A 2 -7.37 18.60 5.57
C SER A 2 -7.19 17.10 5.76
N ASN A 3 -8.28 16.33 5.82
CA ASN A 3 -8.26 14.86 5.94
C ASN A 3 -7.41 14.19 4.84
N SER A 4 -7.29 14.83 3.68
CA SER A 4 -6.48 14.36 2.55
C SER A 4 -4.99 14.20 2.91
N GLN A 5 -4.47 15.02 3.84
CA GLN A 5 -3.06 14.98 4.20
C GLN A 5 -2.72 13.81 5.14
N SER A 6 -3.64 13.46 6.06
CA SER A 6 -3.51 12.28 6.92
C SER A 6 -3.64 10.96 6.15
N ASN A 7 -4.47 10.93 5.10
CA ASN A 7 -4.63 9.75 4.26
C ASN A 7 -3.39 9.49 3.39
N LEU A 8 -2.79 10.54 2.83
CA LEU A 8 -1.54 10.41 2.06
C LEU A 8 -0.41 9.80 2.91
N ASP A 9 -0.27 10.25 4.16
CA ASP A 9 0.72 9.71 5.10
C ASP A 9 0.44 8.24 5.44
N LEU A 10 -0.83 7.83 5.50
CA LEU A 10 -1.23 6.44 5.74
C LEU A 10 -0.81 5.51 4.60
N HIS A 11 -1.07 5.88 3.34
CA HIS A 11 -0.70 5.04 2.20
C HIS A 11 0.82 4.94 2.02
N LEU A 12 1.56 6.02 2.28
CA LEU A 12 3.03 6.00 2.31
C LEU A 12 3.55 5.05 3.40
N THR A 13 2.96 5.12 4.60
CA THR A 13 3.30 4.23 5.71
C THR A 13 3.01 2.76 5.37
N ALA A 14 1.85 2.48 4.77
CA ALA A 14 1.46 1.12 4.36
C ALA A 14 2.42 0.55 3.31
N ARG A 15 2.85 1.36 2.33
CA ARG A 15 3.87 0.94 1.35
C ARG A 15 5.23 0.70 2.01
N GLY A 16 5.60 1.50 3.02
CA GLY A 16 6.78 1.26 3.85
C GLY A 16 6.77 -0.13 4.47
N TYR A 17 5.66 -0.54 5.08
CA TYR A 17 5.53 -1.89 5.66
C TYR A 17 5.66 -3.01 4.62
N LEU A 18 5.15 -2.83 3.39
CA LEU A 18 5.33 -3.82 2.32
C LEU A 18 6.81 -4.00 1.95
N ILE A 19 7.57 -2.90 1.91
CA ILE A 19 9.02 -2.92 1.64
C ILE A 19 9.77 -3.57 2.80
N ASP A 20 9.46 -3.21 4.04
CA ASP A 20 10.07 -3.82 5.22
C ASP A 20 9.79 -5.32 5.28
N PHE A 21 8.57 -5.74 4.94
CA PHE A 21 8.21 -7.15 4.87
C PHE A 21 9.00 -7.90 3.81
N LEU A 22 9.18 -7.31 2.62
CA LEU A 22 10.05 -7.88 1.59
C LEU A 22 11.50 -8.00 2.06
N ALA A 23 12.03 -6.94 2.70
CA ALA A 23 13.42 -6.89 3.14
C ALA A 23 13.71 -7.86 4.30
N THR A 24 12.72 -8.14 5.14
CA THR A 24 12.86 -9.02 6.31
C THR A 24 12.51 -10.48 6.00
N SER A 25 11.71 -10.75 4.97
CA SER A 25 11.28 -12.10 4.58
C SER A 25 12.33 -12.81 3.72
N THR A 26 13.50 -13.06 4.31
CA THR A 26 14.69 -13.63 3.64
C THR A 26 14.94 -15.11 3.97
N ALA A 27 14.06 -15.74 4.75
CA ALA A 27 14.25 -17.13 5.13
C ALA A 27 14.23 -18.06 3.89
N PRO A 28 15.13 -19.06 3.79
CA PRO A 28 15.25 -19.92 2.61
C PRO A 28 14.00 -20.75 2.29
N SER A 29 13.09 -20.91 3.25
CA SER A 29 11.82 -21.62 3.10
C SER A 29 10.72 -20.79 2.47
N VAL A 30 10.92 -19.47 2.28
CA VAL A 30 9.93 -18.58 1.69
C VAL A 30 10.06 -18.60 0.18
N ASP A 31 8.97 -18.91 -0.53
CA ASP A 31 8.88 -18.71 -1.96
C ASP A 31 8.87 -17.21 -2.29
N GLN A 32 9.98 -16.74 -2.84
CA GLN A 32 10.17 -15.33 -3.17
C GLN A 32 9.34 -14.87 -4.37
N ASN A 33 8.87 -15.77 -5.22
CA ASN A 33 7.97 -15.42 -6.32
C ASN A 33 6.56 -15.20 -5.79
N GLU A 34 6.05 -16.15 -5.00
CA GLU A 34 4.73 -16.01 -4.35
C GLU A 34 4.68 -14.74 -3.47
N LEU A 35 5.73 -14.50 -2.69
CA LEU A 35 5.85 -13.28 -1.88
C LEU A 35 5.76 -12.01 -2.73
N ARG A 36 6.44 -11.96 -3.89
CA ARG A 36 6.38 -10.79 -4.79
C ARG A 36 4.99 -10.60 -5.37
N GLU A 37 4.30 -11.67 -5.75
CA GLU A 37 2.93 -11.60 -6.26
C GLU A 37 1.95 -11.07 -5.20
N ILE A 38 2.05 -11.55 -3.96
CA ILE A 38 1.25 -11.07 -2.83
C ILE A 38 1.53 -9.58 -2.58
N LEU A 39 2.80 -9.19 -2.53
CA LEU A 39 3.18 -7.79 -2.30
C LEU A 39 2.70 -6.86 -3.43
N LEU A 40 2.75 -7.32 -4.69
CA LEU A 40 2.21 -6.58 -5.83
C LEU A 40 0.69 -6.42 -5.71
N PHE A 41 -0.02 -7.49 -5.34
CA PHE A 41 -1.46 -7.44 -5.10
C PHE A 41 -1.82 -6.43 -3.99
N LEU A 42 -1.12 -6.46 -2.86
CA LEU A 42 -1.34 -5.52 -1.76
C LEU A 42 -1.03 -4.07 -2.16
N ASN A 43 0.05 -3.85 -2.91
CA ASN A 43 0.39 -2.52 -3.43
C ASN A 43 -0.70 -1.97 -4.38
N ASN A 44 -1.27 -2.83 -5.21
CA ASN A 44 -2.38 -2.46 -6.08
C ASN A 44 -3.64 -2.10 -5.29
N LEU A 45 -3.93 -2.80 -4.18
CA LEU A 45 -5.03 -2.44 -3.29
C LEU A 45 -4.84 -1.07 -2.64
N ILE A 46 -3.64 -0.76 -2.14
CA ILE A 46 -3.33 0.56 -1.58
C ILE A 46 -3.51 1.66 -2.65
N THR A 47 -3.07 1.40 -3.87
CA THR A 47 -3.20 2.34 -4.98
C THR A 47 -4.65 2.53 -5.41
N PHE A 48 -5.46 1.46 -5.39
CA PHE A 48 -6.89 1.55 -5.64
C PHE A 48 -7.60 2.41 -4.59
N ASP A 49 -7.26 2.21 -3.31
CA ASP A 49 -7.80 3.00 -2.20
C ASP A 49 -7.45 4.50 -2.33
N GLU A 50 -6.19 4.82 -2.65
CA GLU A 50 -5.76 6.19 -2.95
C GLU A 50 -6.59 6.84 -4.06
N ILE A 51 -6.80 6.12 -5.16
CA ILE A 51 -7.56 6.65 -6.31
C ILE A 51 -9.01 6.90 -5.92
N ASN A 52 -9.61 6.02 -5.11
CA ASN A 52 -11.00 6.21 -4.68
C ASN A 52 -11.14 7.39 -3.71
N LEU A 53 -10.21 7.55 -2.78
CA LEU A 53 -10.19 8.71 -1.88
C LEU A 53 -10.02 10.02 -2.64
N ILE A 54 -9.17 10.06 -3.67
CA ILE A 54 -9.05 11.24 -4.54
C ILE A 54 -10.36 11.52 -5.28
N LYS A 55 -11.07 10.49 -5.75
CA LYS A 55 -12.36 10.67 -6.41
C LYS A 55 -13.43 11.17 -5.44
N GLU A 56 -13.49 10.63 -4.23
CA GLU A 56 -14.41 11.10 -3.18
C GLU A 56 -14.15 12.58 -2.83
N ASP A 57 -12.87 12.97 -2.68
CA ASP A 57 -12.48 14.36 -2.44
C ASP A 57 -12.84 15.30 -3.61
N VAL A 58 -12.72 14.83 -4.87
CA VAL A 58 -13.04 15.62 -6.08
C VAL A 58 -14.54 15.71 -6.33
N GLU A 59 -15.30 14.65 -6.04
CA GLU A 59 -16.75 14.58 -6.23
C GLU A 59 -17.52 15.24 -5.07
N GLY A 60 -16.84 15.59 -3.96
CA GLY A 60 -17.37 16.45 -2.91
C GLY A 60 -18.58 15.87 -2.16
N ILE A 61 -18.65 14.55 -2.04
CA ILE A 61 -19.65 13.84 -1.23
C ILE A 61 -19.25 13.87 0.24
#